data_AF-A0A5J6PB28-F1
#
_entry.id   AF-A0A5J6PB28-F1
#
_cell.length_a   1.000
_cell.length_b   1.000
_cell.length_c   1.000
_cell.angle_alpha   90.00
_cell.angle_beta   90.00
_cell.angle_gamma   90.00
#
_symmetry.space_group_name_H-M   'P 1'
#
loop_
_entity.id
_entity.type
_entity.pdbx_description
1 polymer ?
#
loop_
_entity_poly.entity_id
_entity_poly.type
_entity_poly.pdbx_seq_one_letter_code
_entity_poly.pdbx_strand_id
1 'polypeptide(L)'
;MMFIIGRLLNTLSYRSNKEIKESLYKNEYFIQNRWGFVEGNIVAWSNSFLKYNVLIILLASLVVVNFVEWLPVLKPWVKNMFPNWTALLDWQNEFLAAQLTIVGAIYPLVIGLISVLLQNKSARSVIFLIYQKYSGFMFSGLSGLSLVAFIIVGYFFQSLQSNLINVAFYATSAVWFIFNIILTAWFFAQTFKVINERSRNELVVQFSICESCEFDIRERIKKHLIQDPVGYKMLTVSNEGWLKVGCFWFRESYEELIVNVSGAKRPKDIRFRFVGFAILIQSLVLRLKKITGAEIKIDPMFKSVGGSDFVVAKYIGFKINPIAKFFLINSVSFGKGIG
;
A
#
# COMPACT_ATOMS: atom_id res chain seq x y z
N MET A 1 15.57 -1.88 0.90
CA MET A 1 16.38 -0.78 0.34
C MET A 1 15.81 0.62 0.63
N MET A 2 14.52 0.87 0.36
CA MET A 2 13.88 2.20 0.50
C MET A 2 13.95 2.81 1.93
N PHE A 3 13.86 1.98 2.97
CA PHE A 3 13.90 2.43 4.38
C PHE A 3 15.27 2.97 4.81
N ILE A 4 16.36 2.36 4.34
CA ILE A 4 17.74 2.76 4.66
C ILE A 4 18.05 4.12 4.01
N ILE A 5 17.66 4.28 2.73
CA ILE A 5 17.81 5.53 1.99
C ILE A 5 16.96 6.63 2.63
N GLY A 6 15.73 6.33 3.05
CA GLY A 6 14.85 7.26 3.76
C GLY A 6 15.45 7.77 5.07
N ARG A 7 16.05 6.87 5.87
CA ARG A 7 16.76 7.22 7.11
C ARG A 7 17.99 8.08 6.84
N LEU A 8 18.76 7.76 5.79
CA LEU A 8 20.00 8.44 5.46
C LEU A 8 19.75 9.84 4.88
N LEU A 9 18.70 10.04 4.10
CA LEU A 9 18.36 11.35 3.52
C LEU A 9 17.40 12.18 4.39
N ASN A 10 16.99 11.61 5.53
CA ASN A 10 15.98 12.16 6.43
C ASN A 10 14.74 12.60 5.65
N THR A 11 14.11 11.68 4.92
CA THR A 11 12.99 12.06 4.04
C THR A 11 11.70 12.34 4.81
N LEU A 12 10.83 13.17 4.24
CA LEU A 12 9.50 13.46 4.79
C LEU A 12 8.71 12.17 5.04
N SER A 13 8.73 11.25 4.07
CA SER A 13 8.06 9.95 4.18
C SER A 13 8.63 9.10 5.31
N TYR A 14 9.95 9.09 5.49
CA TYR A 14 10.58 8.38 6.61
C TYR A 14 10.18 8.97 7.96
N ARG A 15 10.18 10.30 8.10
CA ARG A 15 9.82 10.98 9.35
C ARG A 15 8.35 10.79 9.71
N SER A 16 7.44 10.98 8.75
CA SER A 16 6.01 10.72 8.94
C SER A 16 5.76 9.26 9.35
N ASN A 17 6.41 8.28 8.69
CA ASN A 17 6.31 6.87 9.07
C ASN A 17 6.82 6.59 10.48
N LYS A 18 7.96 7.20 10.84
CA LYS A 18 8.54 7.04 12.16
C LYS A 18 7.59 7.57 13.23
N GLU A 19 7.01 8.75 13.01
CA GLU A 19 6.11 9.40 13.95
C GLU A 19 4.80 8.61 14.13
N ILE A 20 4.22 8.07 13.07
CA ILE A 20 3.06 7.15 13.16
C ILE A 20 3.41 5.91 13.98
N LYS A 21 4.59 5.31 13.73
CA LYS A 21 5.02 4.12 14.45
C LYS A 21 5.25 4.39 15.94
N GLU A 22 5.73 5.58 16.27
CA GLU A 22 6.03 5.99 17.65
C GLU A 22 4.81 6.55 18.40
N SER A 23 3.76 6.99 17.69
CA SER A 23 2.52 7.52 18.26
C SER A 23 1.34 6.57 18.09
N LEU A 24 0.74 6.54 16.90
CA LEU A 24 -0.48 5.80 16.59
C LEU A 24 -0.37 4.32 16.92
N TYR A 25 0.73 3.67 16.51
CA TYR A 25 0.89 2.22 16.72
C TYR A 25 1.23 1.83 18.17
N LYS A 26 1.53 2.81 19.03
CA LYS A 26 1.69 2.60 20.48
C LYS A 26 0.45 2.98 21.27
N ASN A 27 -0.55 3.58 20.63
CA ASN A 27 -1.77 4.00 21.29
C ASN A 27 -2.62 2.78 21.70
N GLU A 28 -3.05 2.73 22.95
CA GLU A 28 -3.82 1.61 23.50
C GLU A 28 -5.14 1.39 22.76
N TYR A 29 -5.87 2.47 22.44
CA TYR A 29 -7.12 2.39 21.69
C TYR A 29 -6.90 1.86 20.26
N PHE A 30 -5.78 2.22 19.63
CA PHE A 30 -5.43 1.69 18.31
C PHE A 30 -5.10 0.20 18.38
N ILE A 31 -4.34 -0.22 19.39
CA ILE A 31 -3.94 -1.63 19.57
C ILE A 31 -5.17 -2.50 19.86
N GLN A 32 -6.08 -2.04 20.71
CA GLN A 32 -7.32 -2.75 21.06
C GLN A 32 -8.24 -2.96 19.84
N ASN A 33 -8.27 -2.00 18.93
CA ASN A 33 -9.12 -2.05 17.73
C ASN A 33 -8.38 -2.55 16.48
N ARG A 34 -7.09 -2.92 16.58
CA ARG A 34 -6.33 -3.36 15.42
C ARG A 34 -6.89 -4.68 14.89
N TRP A 35 -6.88 -4.83 13.56
CA TRP A 35 -7.18 -6.11 12.91
C TRP A 35 -6.32 -7.24 13.49
N GLY A 36 -6.96 -8.39 13.76
CA GLY A 36 -6.24 -9.62 14.04
C GLY A 36 -5.37 -10.06 12.86
N PHE A 37 -4.49 -11.04 13.07
CA PHE A 37 -3.60 -11.52 12.00
C PHE A 37 -4.38 -12.03 10.78
N VAL A 38 -5.42 -12.83 11.00
CA VAL A 38 -6.26 -13.39 9.92
C VAL A 38 -7.05 -12.28 9.23
N GLU A 39 -7.72 -11.43 10.01
CA GLU A 39 -8.51 -10.29 9.51
C GLU A 39 -7.67 -9.35 8.66
N GLY A 40 -6.50 -8.95 9.16
CA GLY A 40 -5.62 -8.03 8.47
C GLY A 40 -5.12 -8.58 7.12
N ASN A 41 -4.86 -9.88 7.03
CA ASN A 41 -4.52 -10.52 5.77
C ASN A 41 -5.70 -10.51 4.79
N ILE A 42 -6.91 -10.88 5.23
CA ILE A 42 -8.09 -10.91 4.36
C ILE A 42 -8.44 -9.50 3.86
N VAL A 43 -8.38 -8.49 4.74
CA VAL A 43 -8.58 -7.08 4.37
C VAL A 43 -7.52 -6.64 3.35
N ALA A 44 -6.25 -6.99 3.56
CA ALA A 44 -5.18 -6.69 2.62
C ALA A 44 -5.41 -7.37 1.25
N TRP A 45 -5.82 -8.64 1.25
CA TRP A 45 -6.16 -9.38 0.03
C TRP A 45 -7.31 -8.73 -0.71
N SER A 46 -8.35 -8.30 -0.01
CA SER A 46 -9.51 -7.63 -0.61
C SER A 46 -9.18 -6.23 -1.13
N ASN A 47 -8.33 -5.47 -0.43
CA ASN A 47 -7.89 -4.14 -0.85
C ASN A 47 -7.08 -4.16 -2.17
N SER A 48 -6.42 -5.28 -2.48
CA SER A 48 -5.63 -5.45 -3.71
C SER A 48 -5.90 -6.81 -4.37
N PHE A 49 -7.18 -7.14 -4.54
CA PHE A 49 -7.63 -8.47 -4.96
C PHE A 49 -7.01 -8.96 -6.28
N LEU A 50 -6.81 -8.07 -7.27
CA LEU A 50 -6.13 -8.43 -8.53
C LEU A 50 -4.68 -8.89 -8.29
N LYS A 51 -3.93 -8.14 -7.48
CA LYS A 51 -2.53 -8.45 -7.18
C LYS A 51 -2.42 -9.79 -6.47
N TYR A 52 -3.24 -10.01 -5.43
CA TYR A 52 -3.19 -11.25 -4.66
C TYR A 52 -3.72 -12.44 -5.46
N ASN A 53 -4.63 -12.24 -6.39
CA ASN A 53 -5.08 -13.29 -7.30
C ASN A 53 -3.98 -13.72 -8.28
N VAL A 54 -3.23 -12.77 -8.86
CA VAL A 54 -2.05 -13.14 -9.67
C VAL A 54 -1.03 -13.89 -8.83
N LEU A 55 -0.81 -13.46 -7.58
CA LEU A 55 0.10 -14.14 -6.66
C LEU A 55 -0.37 -15.56 -6.30
N ILE A 56 -1.68 -15.81 -6.15
CA ILE A 56 -2.17 -17.15 -5.81
C ILE A 56 -2.09 -18.11 -7.00
N ILE A 57 -2.32 -17.63 -8.23
CA ILE A 57 -2.08 -18.41 -9.45
C ILE A 57 -0.60 -18.76 -9.57
N LEU A 58 0.29 -17.78 -9.34
CA LEU A 58 1.74 -17.99 -9.38
C LEU A 58 2.20 -18.93 -8.26
N LEU A 59 1.61 -18.82 -7.07
CA LEU A 59 1.89 -19.74 -5.97
C LEU A 59 1.46 -21.16 -6.33
N ALA A 60 0.26 -21.33 -6.89
CA ALA A 60 -0.24 -22.64 -7.31
C ALA A 60 0.65 -23.28 -8.38
N SER A 61 1.08 -22.51 -9.38
CA SER A 61 2.00 -23.04 -10.40
C SER A 61 3.37 -23.42 -9.83
N LEU A 62 3.93 -22.60 -8.93
CA LEU A 62 5.17 -22.94 -8.24
C LEU A 62 5.03 -24.18 -7.35
N VAL A 63 3.90 -24.36 -6.67
CA VAL A 63 3.61 -25.55 -5.88
C VAL A 63 3.56 -26.79 -6.76
N VAL A 64 2.91 -26.73 -7.93
CA VAL A 64 2.90 -27.85 -8.88
C VAL A 64 4.32 -28.19 -9.32
N VAL A 65 5.12 -27.20 -9.75
CA VAL A 65 6.51 -27.42 -10.19
C VAL A 65 7.35 -28.01 -9.06
N ASN A 66 7.27 -27.45 -7.86
CA ASN A 66 8.01 -27.96 -6.71
C ASN A 66 7.58 -29.38 -6.33
N PHE A 67 6.28 -29.66 -6.35
CA PHE A 67 5.75 -30.98 -6.03
C PHE A 67 6.22 -32.04 -7.03
N VAL A 68 6.32 -31.71 -8.32
CA VAL A 68 6.86 -32.60 -9.35
C VAL A 68 8.33 -32.95 -9.08
N GLU A 69 9.15 -31.96 -8.71
CA GLU A 69 10.58 -32.17 -8.38
C GLU A 69 10.76 -33.04 -7.12
N TRP A 70 9.91 -32.86 -6.12
CA TRP A 70 9.99 -33.60 -4.85
C TRP A 70 9.27 -34.96 -4.89
N LEU A 71 8.47 -35.21 -5.94
CA LEU A 71 7.68 -36.42 -6.09
C LEU A 71 8.49 -37.73 -6.01
N PRO A 72 9.70 -37.86 -6.59
CA PRO A 72 10.49 -39.08 -6.48
C PRO A 72 10.86 -39.43 -5.03
N VAL A 73 11.13 -38.41 -4.21
CA VAL A 73 11.47 -38.54 -2.79
C VAL A 73 10.22 -38.82 -1.95
N LEU A 74 9.10 -38.18 -2.30
CA LEU A 74 7.82 -38.31 -1.60
C LEU A 74 7.03 -39.57 -1.99
N LYS A 75 7.38 -40.23 -3.11
CA LYS A 75 6.68 -41.41 -3.65
C LYS A 75 6.36 -42.51 -2.62
N PRO A 76 7.29 -42.97 -1.76
CA PRO A 76 6.98 -43.97 -0.73
C PRO A 76 6.02 -43.44 0.34
N TRP A 77 6.07 -42.15 0.66
CA TRP A 77 5.17 -41.50 1.63
C TRP A 77 3.76 -41.31 1.06
N VAL A 78 3.66 -40.81 -0.17
CA VAL A 78 2.39 -40.56 -0.86
C VAL A 78 1.63 -41.86 -1.09
N LYS A 79 2.31 -42.95 -1.48
CA LYS A 79 1.68 -44.27 -1.68
C LYS A 79 1.08 -44.83 -0.38
N ASN A 80 1.67 -44.51 0.77
CA ASN A 80 1.18 -44.96 2.08
C ASN A 80 0.02 -44.08 2.60
N MET A 81 0.07 -42.77 2.39
CA MET A 81 -1.00 -41.86 2.85
C MET A 81 -2.22 -41.81 1.92
N PHE A 82 -2.02 -41.96 0.61
CA PHE A 82 -3.07 -41.87 -0.41
C PHE A 82 -2.98 -43.05 -1.40
N PRO A 83 -3.47 -44.24 -1.00
CA PRO A 83 -3.41 -45.44 -1.85
C PRO A 83 -4.19 -45.29 -3.16
N ASN A 84 -5.31 -44.56 -3.12
CA ASN A 84 -6.21 -44.34 -4.26
C ASN A 84 -6.15 -42.89 -4.78
N TRP A 85 -4.95 -42.40 -5.09
CA TRP A 85 -4.77 -41.05 -5.64
C TRP A 85 -5.55 -40.81 -6.95
N THR A 86 -5.89 -41.88 -7.68
CA THR A 86 -6.73 -41.81 -8.88
C THR A 86 -8.14 -41.30 -8.59
N ALA A 87 -8.65 -41.43 -7.35
CA ALA A 87 -9.94 -40.86 -6.96
C ALA A 87 -9.94 -39.32 -6.95
N LEU A 88 -8.76 -38.67 -6.84
CA LEU A 88 -8.64 -37.21 -6.92
C LEU A 88 -9.00 -36.66 -8.31
N LEU A 89 -8.91 -37.49 -9.35
CA LEU A 89 -9.37 -37.16 -10.70
C LEU A 89 -10.88 -36.99 -10.72
N ASP A 90 -11.60 -37.95 -10.16
CA ASP A 90 -13.07 -37.95 -10.14
C ASP A 90 -13.59 -36.74 -9.35
N TRP A 91 -12.90 -36.37 -8.26
CA TRP A 91 -13.25 -35.21 -7.44
C TRP A 91 -13.01 -33.86 -8.12
N GLN A 92 -12.19 -33.75 -9.18
CA GLN A 92 -11.99 -32.48 -9.87
C GLN A 92 -13.29 -31.93 -10.47
N ASN A 93 -14.15 -32.81 -10.98
CA ASN A 93 -15.46 -32.42 -11.52
C ASN A 93 -16.36 -31.86 -10.42
N GLU A 94 -16.33 -32.48 -9.24
CA GLU A 94 -17.08 -32.01 -8.07
C GLU A 94 -16.55 -30.67 -7.57
N PHE A 95 -15.23 -30.48 -7.49
CA PHE A 95 -14.62 -29.21 -7.09
C PHE A 95 -15.00 -28.08 -8.05
N LEU A 96 -14.95 -28.34 -9.36
CA LEU A 96 -15.34 -27.38 -10.39
C LEU A 96 -16.82 -27.00 -10.25
N ALA A 97 -17.71 -27.99 -10.12
CA ALA A 97 -19.15 -27.76 -9.99
C ALA A 97 -19.49 -27.00 -8.69
N ALA A 98 -18.89 -27.40 -7.57
CA ALA A 98 -19.07 -26.73 -6.29
C ALA A 98 -18.59 -25.27 -6.35
N GLN A 99 -17.40 -25.02 -6.91
CA GLN A 99 -16.84 -23.66 -6.98
C GLN A 99 -17.66 -22.76 -7.91
N LEU A 100 -18.12 -23.27 -9.05
CA LEU A 100 -19.04 -22.54 -9.94
C LEU A 100 -20.36 -22.21 -9.26
N THR A 101 -20.90 -23.13 -8.46
CA THR A 101 -22.14 -22.89 -7.68
C THR A 101 -21.92 -21.80 -6.64
N ILE A 102 -20.80 -21.84 -5.91
CA ILE A 102 -20.47 -20.84 -4.90
C ILE A 102 -20.34 -19.45 -5.54
N VAL A 103 -19.53 -19.33 -6.60
CA VAL A 103 -19.25 -18.03 -7.21
C VAL A 103 -20.42 -17.53 -8.06
N GLY A 104 -21.09 -18.41 -8.78
CA GLY A 104 -22.15 -18.06 -9.73
C GLY A 104 -23.53 -17.86 -9.10
N ALA A 105 -23.85 -18.57 -8.01
CA ALA A 105 -25.16 -18.49 -7.38
C ALA A 105 -25.08 -17.93 -5.95
N ILE A 106 -24.26 -18.54 -5.09
CA ILE A 106 -24.27 -18.24 -3.66
C ILE A 106 -23.80 -16.81 -3.37
N TYR A 107 -22.64 -16.40 -3.91
CA TYR A 107 -22.11 -15.05 -3.69
C TYR A 107 -23.04 -13.94 -4.19
N PRO A 108 -23.53 -13.97 -5.45
CA PRO A 108 -24.49 -12.99 -5.94
C PRO A 108 -25.76 -12.91 -5.09
N LEU A 109 -26.30 -14.06 -4.65
CA LEU A 109 -27.51 -14.10 -3.82
C LEU A 109 -27.29 -13.41 -2.47
N VAL A 110 -26.21 -13.74 -1.77
CA VAL A 110 -25.91 -13.15 -0.45
C VAL A 110 -25.63 -11.65 -0.56
N ILE A 111 -24.88 -11.24 -1.58
CA ILE A 111 -24.59 -9.81 -1.84
C ILE A 111 -25.88 -9.07 -2.19
N GLY A 112 -26.76 -9.68 -2.99
CA GLY A 112 -28.08 -9.13 -3.32
C GLY A 112 -28.92 -8.92 -2.06
N LEU A 113 -28.98 -9.92 -1.18
CA LEU A 113 -29.69 -9.84 0.10
C LEU A 113 -29.16 -8.70 0.97
N ILE A 114 -27.84 -8.61 1.16
CA ILE A 114 -27.22 -7.52 1.94
C ILE A 114 -27.52 -6.16 1.31
N SER A 115 -27.45 -6.07 -0.02
CA SER A 115 -27.73 -4.84 -0.74
C SER A 115 -29.16 -4.35 -0.48
N VAL A 116 -30.14 -5.27 -0.44
CA VAL A 116 -31.54 -5.00 -0.11
C VAL A 116 -31.72 -4.63 1.37
N LEU A 117 -31.13 -5.40 2.29
CA LEU A 117 -31.20 -5.13 3.73
C LEU A 117 -30.64 -3.76 4.12
N LEU A 118 -29.63 -3.28 3.39
CA LEU A 118 -29.04 -1.97 3.61
C LEU A 118 -29.76 -0.83 2.87
N GLN A 119 -30.80 -1.09 2.05
CA GLN A 119 -31.52 -0.04 1.28
C GLN A 119 -32.09 1.08 2.16
N ASN A 120 -32.59 0.74 3.35
CA ASN A 120 -33.29 1.68 4.22
C ASN A 120 -32.38 2.42 5.22
N LYS A 121 -31.05 2.37 5.05
CA LYS A 121 -30.09 2.98 5.97
C LYS A 121 -29.39 4.18 5.31
N SER A 122 -29.29 5.29 6.04
CA SER A 122 -28.74 6.58 5.57
C SER A 122 -27.27 6.54 5.14
N ALA A 123 -26.52 5.50 5.53
CA ALA A 123 -25.10 5.30 5.20
C ALA A 123 -24.81 4.05 4.35
N ARG A 124 -25.78 3.60 3.55
CA ARG A 124 -25.70 2.36 2.75
C ARG A 124 -24.41 2.23 1.95
N SER A 125 -24.01 3.26 1.21
CA SER A 125 -22.86 3.20 0.29
C SER A 125 -21.55 2.96 1.04
N VAL A 126 -21.35 3.64 2.17
CA VAL A 126 -20.15 3.52 3.01
C VAL A 126 -20.12 2.17 3.71
N ILE A 127 -21.23 1.75 4.32
CA ILE A 127 -21.34 0.45 4.99
C ILE A 127 -21.10 -0.69 4.00
N PHE A 128 -21.66 -0.59 2.80
CA PHE A 128 -21.45 -1.58 1.76
C PHE A 128 -19.99 -1.65 1.34
N LEU A 129 -19.32 -0.51 1.13
CA LEU A 129 -17.89 -0.48 0.79
C LEU A 129 -17.00 -1.09 1.88
N ILE A 130 -17.31 -0.83 3.15
CA ILE A 130 -16.63 -1.44 4.29
C ILE A 130 -16.85 -2.96 4.30
N TYR A 131 -18.09 -3.40 4.12
CA TYR A 131 -18.44 -4.81 3.99
C TYR A 131 -17.69 -5.49 2.84
N GLN A 132 -17.60 -4.84 1.68
CA GLN A 132 -16.90 -5.36 0.51
C GLN A 132 -15.43 -5.66 0.82
N LYS A 133 -14.75 -4.77 1.54
CA LYS A 133 -13.34 -4.93 1.93
C LYS A 133 -13.14 -5.95 3.05
N TYR A 134 -14.00 -5.95 4.06
CA TYR A 134 -13.81 -6.79 5.25
C TYR A 134 -14.29 -8.23 5.09
N SER A 135 -15.37 -8.45 4.33
CA SER A 135 -15.86 -9.79 4.02
C SER A 135 -14.92 -10.58 3.10
N GLY A 136 -13.99 -9.89 2.42
CA GLY A 136 -13.05 -10.51 1.49
C GLY A 136 -13.71 -11.08 0.24
N PHE A 137 -14.99 -10.79 -0.01
CA PHE A 137 -15.76 -11.47 -1.05
C PHE A 137 -15.19 -11.24 -2.46
N MET A 138 -14.62 -10.06 -2.73
CA MET A 138 -14.00 -9.78 -4.04
C MET A 138 -12.81 -10.70 -4.29
N PHE A 139 -11.93 -10.85 -3.28
CA PHE A 139 -10.79 -11.74 -3.38
C PHE A 139 -11.22 -13.21 -3.40
N SER A 140 -12.14 -13.61 -2.52
CA SER A 140 -12.64 -14.99 -2.46
C SER A 140 -13.35 -15.40 -3.75
N GLY A 141 -14.20 -14.54 -4.31
CA GLY A 141 -14.87 -14.77 -5.59
C GLY A 141 -13.89 -14.90 -6.74
N LEU A 142 -12.93 -13.98 -6.84
CA LEU A 142 -11.92 -14.04 -7.90
C LEU A 142 -10.97 -15.24 -7.72
N SER A 143 -10.58 -15.59 -6.49
CA SER A 143 -9.80 -16.81 -6.19
C SER A 143 -10.56 -18.06 -6.61
N GLY A 144 -11.87 -18.10 -6.38
CA GLY A 144 -12.74 -19.17 -6.86
C GLY A 144 -12.79 -19.27 -8.39
N LEU A 145 -12.96 -18.14 -9.10
CA LEU A 145 -12.92 -18.12 -10.57
C LEU A 145 -11.56 -18.56 -11.12
N SER A 146 -10.47 -18.09 -10.50
CA SER A 146 -9.12 -18.47 -10.89
C SER A 146 -8.86 -19.95 -10.66
N LEU A 147 -9.40 -20.55 -9.60
CA LEU A 147 -9.35 -22.00 -9.39
C LEU A 147 -10.13 -22.75 -10.48
N VAL A 148 -11.33 -22.29 -10.86
CA VAL A 148 -12.10 -22.91 -11.96
C VAL A 148 -11.30 -22.85 -13.27
N ALA A 149 -10.76 -21.66 -13.60
CA ALA A 149 -9.93 -21.49 -14.79
C ALA A 149 -8.69 -22.38 -14.75
N PHE A 150 -8.04 -22.48 -13.58
CA PHE A 150 -6.91 -23.37 -13.35
C PHE A 150 -7.30 -24.81 -13.68
N ILE A 151 -8.36 -25.36 -13.06
CA ILE A 151 -8.82 -26.73 -13.29
C ILE A 151 -9.13 -26.99 -14.77
N ILE A 152 -9.85 -26.07 -15.44
CA ILE A 152 -10.16 -26.18 -16.87
C ILE A 152 -8.89 -26.26 -17.71
N VAL A 153 -7.91 -25.38 -17.44
CA VAL A 153 -6.60 -25.42 -18.11
C VAL A 153 -5.90 -26.76 -17.84
N GLY A 154 -5.99 -27.27 -16.61
CA GLY A 154 -5.50 -28.61 -16.26
C GLY A 154 -6.07 -29.71 -17.13
N TYR A 155 -7.38 -29.70 -17.41
CA TYR A 155 -8.01 -30.67 -18.31
C TYR A 155 -7.48 -30.60 -19.74
N PHE A 156 -7.24 -29.40 -20.28
CA PHE A 156 -6.64 -29.26 -21.61
C PHE A 156 -5.24 -29.87 -21.68
N PHE A 157 -4.44 -29.71 -20.62
CA PHE A 157 -3.08 -30.23 -20.58
C PHE A 157 -2.99 -31.70 -20.14
N GLN A 158 -4.07 -32.30 -19.64
CA GLN A 158 -4.09 -33.69 -19.19
C GLN A 158 -3.64 -34.68 -20.27
N SER A 159 -4.00 -34.42 -21.55
CA SER A 159 -3.60 -35.25 -22.69
C SER A 159 -2.12 -35.12 -23.07
N LEU A 160 -1.44 -34.06 -22.61
CA LEU A 160 -0.03 -33.77 -22.95
C LEU A 160 0.94 -34.12 -21.81
N GLN A 161 0.41 -34.32 -20.60
CA GLN A 161 1.20 -34.44 -19.38
C GLN A 161 1.37 -35.89 -18.93
N SER A 162 2.52 -36.17 -18.30
CA SER A 162 2.73 -37.45 -17.62
C SER A 162 1.79 -37.60 -16.42
N ASN A 163 1.44 -38.84 -16.07
CA ASN A 163 0.56 -39.14 -14.92
C ASN A 163 1.03 -38.47 -13.62
N LEU A 164 2.34 -38.28 -13.43
CA LEU A 164 2.92 -37.66 -12.23
C LEU A 164 2.61 -36.16 -12.12
N ILE A 165 2.62 -35.43 -13.23
CA ILE A 165 2.30 -33.99 -13.26
C ILE A 165 0.81 -33.80 -13.00
N ASN A 166 -0.03 -34.70 -13.52
CA ASN A 166 -1.47 -34.70 -13.26
C ASN A 166 -1.77 -34.85 -11.76
N VAL A 167 -1.08 -35.74 -11.03
CA VAL A 167 -1.26 -35.87 -9.57
C VAL A 167 -0.91 -34.58 -8.82
N ALA A 168 0.23 -33.97 -9.16
CA ALA A 168 0.67 -32.71 -8.57
C ALA A 168 -0.36 -31.59 -8.76
N PHE A 169 -0.92 -31.54 -9.97
CA PHE A 169 -1.97 -30.60 -10.34
C PHE A 169 -3.23 -30.81 -9.49
N TYR A 170 -3.77 -32.02 -9.43
CA TYR A 170 -5.00 -32.30 -8.67
C TYR A 170 -4.86 -32.08 -7.17
N ALA A 171 -3.71 -32.45 -6.59
CA ALA A 171 -3.41 -32.19 -5.19
C ALA A 171 -3.37 -30.67 -4.90
N THR A 172 -2.76 -29.89 -5.79
CA THR A 172 -2.72 -28.43 -5.67
C THR A 172 -4.13 -27.82 -5.77
N SER A 173 -4.93 -28.26 -6.74
CA SER A 173 -6.33 -27.85 -6.89
C SER A 173 -7.16 -28.15 -5.64
N ALA A 174 -6.97 -29.32 -5.02
CA ALA A 174 -7.69 -29.71 -3.81
C ALA A 174 -7.35 -28.81 -2.61
N VAL A 175 -6.06 -28.51 -2.40
CA VAL A 175 -5.62 -27.60 -1.32
C VAL A 175 -6.16 -26.19 -1.55
N TRP A 176 -6.12 -25.71 -2.79
CA TRP A 176 -6.67 -24.39 -3.14
C TRP A 176 -8.19 -24.36 -2.99
N PHE A 177 -8.89 -25.45 -3.32
CA PHE A 177 -10.33 -25.57 -3.09
C PHE A 177 -10.67 -25.47 -1.60
N ILE A 178 -9.95 -26.20 -0.73
CA ILE A 178 -10.13 -26.11 0.73
C ILE A 178 -9.89 -24.67 1.22
N PHE A 179 -8.86 -23.99 0.72
CA PHE A 179 -8.62 -22.60 1.03
C PHE A 179 -9.81 -21.70 0.62
N ASN A 180 -10.40 -21.93 -0.56
CA ASN A 180 -11.59 -21.21 -0.99
C ASN A 180 -12.81 -21.50 -0.10
N ILE A 181 -13.01 -22.73 0.38
CA ILE A 181 -14.08 -23.05 1.35
C ILE A 181 -13.90 -22.24 2.64
N ILE A 182 -12.68 -22.15 3.16
CA ILE A 182 -12.38 -21.35 4.37
C ILE A 182 -12.71 -19.88 4.13
N LEU A 183 -12.34 -19.34 2.96
CA LEU A 183 -12.70 -17.96 2.58
C LEU A 183 -14.22 -17.78 2.45
N THR A 184 -14.94 -18.76 1.91
CA THR A 184 -16.41 -18.75 1.81
C THR A 184 -17.04 -18.75 3.20
N ALA A 185 -16.56 -19.59 4.12
CA ALA A 185 -17.03 -19.61 5.51
C ALA A 185 -16.76 -18.28 6.22
N TRP A 186 -15.58 -17.69 6.00
CA TRP A 186 -15.25 -16.34 6.48
C TRP A 186 -16.24 -15.30 5.95
N PHE A 187 -16.48 -15.30 4.64
CA PHE A 187 -17.40 -14.39 3.97
C PHE A 187 -18.80 -14.45 4.61
N PHE A 188 -19.32 -15.65 4.86
CA PHE A 188 -20.61 -15.83 5.54
C PHE A 188 -20.59 -15.32 6.99
N ALA A 189 -19.55 -15.64 7.75
CA ALA A 189 -19.42 -15.16 9.12
C ALA A 189 -19.45 -13.62 9.18
N GLN A 190 -18.74 -12.94 8.28
CA GLN A 190 -18.75 -11.47 8.24
C GLN A 190 -20.07 -10.90 7.73
N THR A 191 -20.74 -11.59 6.81
CA THR A 191 -22.09 -11.25 6.36
C THR A 191 -23.05 -11.20 7.55
N PHE A 192 -23.05 -12.22 8.42
CA PHE A 192 -23.90 -12.22 9.62
C PHE A 192 -23.55 -11.09 10.59
N LYS A 193 -22.26 -10.78 10.78
CA LYS A 193 -21.84 -9.65 11.62
C LYS A 193 -22.34 -8.30 11.09
N VAL A 194 -22.34 -8.10 9.78
CA VAL A 194 -22.79 -6.85 9.16
C VAL A 194 -24.32 -6.68 9.21
N ILE A 195 -25.08 -7.79 9.20
CA ILE A 195 -26.53 -7.74 9.38
C ILE A 195 -26.88 -7.26 10.80
N ASN A 196 -26.13 -7.69 11.82
CA ASN A 196 -26.33 -7.23 13.20
C ASN A 196 -25.89 -5.77 13.36
N GLU A 197 -26.82 -4.89 13.76
CA GLU A 197 -26.57 -3.45 13.91
C GLU A 197 -25.45 -3.12 14.90
N ARG A 198 -25.34 -3.86 16.02
CA ARG A 198 -24.28 -3.63 17.01
C ARG A 198 -22.90 -3.95 16.45
N SER A 199 -22.74 -5.17 15.93
CA SER A 199 -21.48 -5.64 15.36
C SER A 199 -21.08 -4.85 14.12
N ARG A 200 -22.04 -4.41 13.32
CA ARG A 200 -21.79 -3.50 12.19
C ARG A 200 -21.22 -2.17 12.64
N ASN A 201 -21.76 -1.56 13.70
CA ASN A 201 -21.26 -0.28 14.20
C ASN A 201 -19.83 -0.42 14.77
N GLU A 202 -19.56 -1.50 15.50
CA GLU A 202 -18.20 -1.83 15.98
C GLU A 202 -17.21 -1.97 14.81
N LEU A 203 -17.60 -2.68 13.75
CA LEU A 203 -16.81 -2.87 12.54
C LEU A 203 -16.55 -1.53 11.81
N VAL A 204 -17.54 -0.65 11.70
CA VAL A 204 -17.37 0.69 11.10
C VAL A 204 -16.36 1.53 11.89
N VAL A 205 -16.42 1.48 13.22
CA VAL A 205 -15.45 2.17 14.09
C VAL A 205 -14.06 1.59 13.88
N GLN A 206 -13.93 0.27 13.91
CA GLN A 206 -12.67 -0.43 13.71
C GLN A 206 -12.03 -0.10 12.35
N PHE A 207 -12.83 -0.14 11.29
CA PHE A 207 -12.41 0.22 9.94
C PHE A 207 -11.97 1.68 9.86
N SER A 208 -12.71 2.59 10.50
CA SER A 208 -12.37 4.02 10.53
C SER A 208 -11.05 4.27 11.25
N ILE A 209 -10.78 3.56 12.35
CA ILE A 209 -9.52 3.66 13.10
C ILE A 209 -8.35 3.09 12.30
N CYS A 210 -8.51 1.91 11.68
CA CYS A 210 -7.39 1.24 11.02
C CYS A 210 -7.06 1.79 9.62
N GLU A 211 -8.06 2.17 8.81
CA GLU A 211 -7.84 2.58 7.42
C GLU A 211 -7.86 4.11 7.28
N SER A 212 -8.92 4.77 7.73
CA SER A 212 -9.10 6.21 7.52
C SER A 212 -8.21 7.04 8.45
N CYS A 213 -8.18 6.71 9.74
CA CYS A 213 -7.46 7.49 10.73
C CYS A 213 -5.94 7.47 10.50
N GLU A 214 -5.37 6.32 10.13
CA GLU A 214 -3.94 6.25 9.82
C GLU A 214 -3.60 7.14 8.61
N PHE A 215 -4.39 7.07 7.55
CA PHE A 215 -4.18 7.87 6.34
C PHE A 215 -4.28 9.37 6.65
N ASP A 216 -5.32 9.80 7.36
CA ASP A 216 -5.54 11.20 7.69
C ASP A 216 -4.47 11.75 8.64
N ILE A 217 -4.08 10.99 9.67
CA ILE A 217 -3.01 11.37 10.58
C ILE A 217 -1.70 11.49 9.80
N ARG A 218 -1.40 10.56 8.90
CA ARG A 218 -0.19 10.57 8.08
C ARG A 218 -0.09 11.83 7.22
N GLU A 219 -1.18 12.20 6.54
CA GLU A 219 -1.21 13.41 5.72
C GLU A 219 -1.13 14.69 6.56
N ARG A 220 -1.80 14.73 7.72
CA ARG A 220 -1.68 15.85 8.66
C ARG A 220 -0.28 16.01 9.21
N ILE A 221 0.38 14.91 9.58
CA ILE A 221 1.78 14.92 10.03
C ILE A 221 2.67 15.46 8.91
N LYS A 222 2.57 14.92 7.68
CA LYS A 222 3.35 15.44 6.54
C LYS A 222 3.16 16.95 6.36
N LYS A 223 1.92 17.45 6.44
CA LYS A 223 1.62 18.87 6.32
C LYS A 223 2.30 19.71 7.42
N HIS A 224 2.24 19.27 8.67
CA HIS A 224 2.88 20.00 9.78
C HIS A 224 4.41 19.98 9.68
N LEU A 225 4.99 18.83 9.32
CA LEU A 225 6.43 18.69 9.12
C LEU A 225 6.95 19.57 7.98
N ILE A 226 6.13 19.74 6.95
CA ILE A 226 6.39 20.68 5.86
C ILE A 226 6.29 22.12 6.34
N GLN A 227 5.28 22.49 7.14
CA GLN A 227 5.05 23.88 7.55
C GLN A 227 6.12 24.43 8.50
N ASP A 228 6.71 23.61 9.38
CA ASP A 228 7.75 24.04 10.30
C ASP A 228 8.95 23.06 10.39
N PRO A 229 9.72 22.91 9.30
CA PRO A 229 10.84 21.96 9.28
C PRO A 229 11.99 22.40 10.21
N VAL A 230 12.01 23.66 10.63
CA VAL A 230 12.98 24.21 11.59
C VAL A 230 12.61 23.80 13.02
N GLY A 231 11.36 24.02 13.45
CA GLY A 231 10.89 23.63 14.78
C GLY A 231 10.97 22.13 15.02
N TYR A 232 10.68 21.31 14.01
CA TYR A 232 10.84 19.85 14.06
C TYR A 232 12.29 19.34 13.89
N LYS A 233 13.29 20.24 13.94
CA LYS A 233 14.73 19.93 13.81
C LYS A 233 15.06 19.14 12.53
N MET A 234 14.30 19.35 11.44
CA MET A 234 14.56 18.73 10.14
C MET A 234 15.60 19.50 9.35
N LEU A 235 15.63 20.83 9.53
CA LEU A 235 16.65 21.72 9.00
C LEU A 235 17.46 22.31 10.15
N THR A 236 18.77 22.22 10.05
CA THR A 236 19.68 22.96 10.94
C THR A 236 19.70 24.42 10.48
N VAL A 237 19.15 25.31 11.31
CA VAL A 237 19.29 26.75 11.10
C VAL A 237 20.73 27.12 11.41
N SER A 238 21.46 27.54 10.38
CA SER A 238 22.72 28.25 10.53
C SER A 238 22.39 29.60 11.17
N ASN A 239 22.64 29.74 12.47
CA ASN A 239 22.46 31.00 13.20
C ASN A 239 23.73 31.87 13.17
N GLU A 240 24.59 31.65 12.20
CA GLU A 240 25.73 32.53 11.95
C GLU A 240 25.21 33.68 11.08
N GLY A 241 25.38 34.95 11.49
CA GLY A 241 24.77 36.16 10.90
C GLY A 241 24.99 36.42 9.39
N TRP A 242 25.53 35.45 8.67
CA TRP A 242 25.79 35.41 7.23
C TRP A 242 24.58 34.94 6.41
N LEU A 243 23.73 34.04 6.93
CA LEU A 243 22.59 33.49 6.18
C LEU A 243 21.40 33.23 7.09
N LYS A 244 20.32 34.01 6.93
CA LYS A 244 19.05 33.72 7.60
C LYS A 244 18.25 32.71 6.80
N VAL A 245 17.85 31.61 7.44
CA VAL A 245 17.01 30.56 6.86
C VAL A 245 15.60 30.69 7.41
N GLY A 246 14.60 30.80 6.53
CA GLY A 246 13.19 30.88 6.93
C GLY A 246 12.27 30.00 6.08
N CYS A 247 11.07 29.74 6.57
CA CYS A 247 10.05 28.92 5.89
C CYS A 247 8.78 29.72 5.51
N PHE A 248 8.69 30.99 5.90
CA PHE A 248 7.55 31.87 5.65
C PHE A 248 7.96 33.18 4.96
N TRP A 249 7.12 33.67 4.06
CA TRP A 249 7.33 34.92 3.31
C TRP A 249 6.13 35.86 3.42
N PHE A 250 6.47 37.15 3.50
CA PHE A 250 5.53 38.28 3.51
C PHE A 250 5.96 39.41 2.56
N ARG A 251 7.11 39.28 1.87
CA ARG A 251 7.68 40.28 0.95
C ARG A 251 7.72 39.74 -0.48
N GLU A 252 7.47 40.60 -1.46
CA GLU A 252 7.43 40.25 -2.89
C GLU A 252 8.81 40.23 -3.58
N SER A 253 9.84 40.80 -2.97
CA SER A 253 11.14 41.09 -3.63
C SER A 253 12.19 39.97 -3.53
N TYR A 254 11.84 38.70 -3.78
CA TYR A 254 12.79 37.58 -3.74
C TYR A 254 13.11 37.05 -5.15
N GLU A 255 14.36 36.66 -5.42
CA GLU A 255 14.69 35.83 -6.59
C GLU A 255 14.22 34.39 -6.35
N GLU A 256 13.64 33.75 -7.37
CA GLU A 256 13.05 32.41 -7.26
C GLU A 256 13.90 31.35 -7.98
N LEU A 257 14.16 30.24 -7.27
CA LEU A 257 14.71 29.04 -7.87
C LEU A 257 13.56 28.14 -8.31
N ILE A 258 13.30 28.13 -9.62
CA ILE A 258 12.25 27.34 -10.26
C ILE A 258 12.83 26.04 -10.81
N VAL A 259 12.12 24.93 -10.60
CA VAL A 259 12.36 23.65 -11.27
C VAL A 259 11.21 23.39 -12.22
N ASN A 260 11.51 23.27 -13.51
CA ASN A 260 10.54 22.85 -14.50
C ASN A 260 10.43 21.32 -14.49
N VAL A 261 9.23 20.83 -14.25
CA VAL A 261 8.90 19.41 -14.21
C VAL A 261 7.92 19.11 -15.33
N SER A 262 8.34 18.24 -16.25
CA SER A 262 7.47 17.81 -17.34
C SER A 262 6.29 16.96 -16.82
N GLY A 263 5.08 17.44 -17.13
CA GLY A 263 3.80 16.81 -16.82
C GLY A 263 3.20 17.18 -15.46
N ALA A 264 1.93 16.81 -15.24
CA ALA A 264 1.22 17.02 -13.98
C ALA A 264 1.75 16.09 -12.86
N LYS A 265 2.93 16.42 -12.32
CA LYS A 265 3.55 15.70 -11.20
C LYS A 265 3.37 16.50 -9.92
N ARG A 266 3.12 15.81 -8.81
CA ARG A 266 3.09 16.43 -7.47
C ARG A 266 4.39 16.11 -6.71
N PRO A 267 4.85 17.01 -5.83
CA PRO A 267 5.94 16.70 -4.91
C PRO A 267 5.55 15.47 -4.08
N LYS A 268 6.32 14.39 -4.20
CA LYS A 268 6.08 13.09 -3.56
C LYS A 268 6.82 12.98 -2.24
N ASP A 269 8.06 13.44 -2.19
CA ASP A 269 8.91 13.33 -1.01
C ASP A 269 9.98 14.44 -0.98
N ILE A 270 10.38 14.86 0.21
CA ILE A 270 11.40 15.91 0.44
C ILE A 270 12.56 15.28 1.20
N ARG A 271 13.78 15.50 0.72
CA ARG A 271 15.05 15.02 1.30
C ARG A 271 15.70 16.14 2.10
N PHE A 272 15.33 16.27 3.38
CA PHE A 272 15.77 17.39 4.22
C PHE A 272 17.30 17.46 4.40
N ARG A 273 18.04 16.34 4.33
CA ARG A 273 19.51 16.41 4.37
C ARG A 273 20.13 17.14 3.17
N PHE A 274 19.57 17.01 1.97
CA PHE A 274 20.07 17.74 0.80
C PHE A 274 19.82 19.23 0.92
N VAL A 275 18.67 19.61 1.46
CA VAL A 275 18.38 21.01 1.81
C VAL A 275 19.39 21.52 2.84
N GLY A 276 19.66 20.74 3.89
CA GLY A 276 20.68 21.06 4.89
C GLY A 276 22.09 21.22 4.30
N PHE A 277 22.50 20.32 3.41
CA PHE A 277 23.78 20.42 2.70
C PHE A 277 23.86 21.66 1.80
N ALA A 278 22.78 22.01 1.11
CA ALA A 278 22.73 23.21 0.28
C ALA A 278 22.89 24.48 1.12
N ILE A 279 22.20 24.56 2.27
CA ILE A 279 22.35 25.68 3.23
C ILE A 279 23.79 25.76 3.71
N LEU A 280 24.40 24.63 4.08
CA LEU A 280 25.77 24.58 4.59
C LEU A 280 26.77 25.06 3.54
N ILE A 281 26.71 24.53 2.32
CA ILE A 281 27.58 24.95 1.20
C ILE A 281 27.41 26.44 0.92
N GLN A 282 26.16 26.93 0.91
CA GLN A 282 25.88 28.34 0.65
C GLN A 282 26.41 29.24 1.78
N SER A 283 26.27 28.82 3.04
CA SER A 283 26.81 29.56 4.19
C SER A 283 28.34 29.67 4.15
N LEU A 284 29.04 28.60 3.76
CA LEU A 284 30.50 28.60 3.60
C LEU A 284 30.94 29.56 2.48
N VAL A 285 30.23 29.54 1.34
CA VAL A 285 30.52 30.44 0.21
C VAL A 285 30.30 31.90 0.60
N LEU A 286 29.24 32.21 1.34
CA LEU A 286 28.95 33.57 1.83
C LEU A 286 30.00 34.03 2.85
N ARG A 287 30.45 33.14 3.73
CA ARG A 287 31.54 33.40 4.69
C ARG A 287 32.86 33.70 3.99
N LEU A 288 33.22 32.93 2.95
CA LEU A 288 34.43 33.19 2.14
C LEU A 288 34.35 34.54 1.41
N LYS A 289 33.16 34.94 0.97
CA LYS A 289 32.93 36.22 0.27
C LYS A 289 32.65 37.41 1.20
N LYS A 290 32.58 37.19 2.52
CA LYS A 290 32.21 38.20 3.54
C LYS A 290 30.91 38.95 3.24
N ILE A 291 29.90 38.28 2.66
CA ILE A 291 28.59 38.88 2.36
C ILE A 291 27.66 38.69 3.57
N THR A 292 27.23 39.80 4.19
CA THR A 292 26.29 39.80 5.32
C THR A 292 24.87 40.18 4.88
N GLY A 293 23.85 39.66 5.57
CA GLY A 293 22.45 40.01 5.30
C GLY A 293 21.77 39.17 4.20
N ALA A 294 22.36 38.05 3.79
CA ALA A 294 21.73 37.12 2.87
C ALA A 294 20.58 36.36 3.53
N GLU A 295 19.47 36.20 2.80
CA GLU A 295 18.32 35.41 3.24
C GLU A 295 18.02 34.32 2.21
N ILE A 296 17.86 33.08 2.68
CA ILE A 296 17.29 31.99 1.88
C ILE A 296 16.02 31.50 2.56
N LYS A 297 14.96 31.39 1.78
CA LYS A 297 13.69 30.86 2.24
C LYS A 297 13.31 29.66 1.39
N ILE A 298 13.06 28.53 2.02
CA ILE A 298 12.77 27.30 1.30
C ILE A 298 11.26 27.17 1.19
N ASP A 299 10.78 27.01 -0.05
CA ASP A 299 9.48 26.47 -0.49
C ASP A 299 8.90 25.29 0.31
N PRO A 300 8.26 25.34 1.51
CA PRO A 300 7.87 24.07 2.12
C PRO A 300 6.78 23.36 1.29
N MET A 301 5.87 24.13 0.69
CA MET A 301 4.71 23.64 -0.05
C MET A 301 5.02 23.33 -1.51
N PHE A 302 6.19 23.77 -2.01
CA PHE A 302 6.60 23.66 -3.42
C PHE A 302 5.42 23.97 -4.34
N LYS A 303 4.86 25.18 -4.23
CA LYS A 303 3.68 25.53 -5.03
C LYS A 303 4.04 25.56 -6.51
N SER A 304 3.13 25.06 -7.33
CA SER A 304 3.26 25.15 -8.77
C SER A 304 2.85 26.56 -9.23
N VAL A 305 3.70 27.19 -10.03
CA VAL A 305 3.45 28.44 -10.74
C VAL A 305 3.20 28.07 -12.19
N GLY A 306 1.94 27.85 -12.59
CA GLY A 306 1.63 27.50 -13.99
C GLY A 306 1.72 26.01 -14.36
N GLY A 307 1.55 25.10 -13.40
CA GLY A 307 1.37 23.66 -13.64
C GLY A 307 2.66 22.85 -13.74
N SER A 308 3.67 23.33 -14.47
CA SER A 308 4.96 22.65 -14.66
C SER A 308 6.11 23.22 -13.84
N ASP A 309 6.01 24.48 -13.40
CA ASP A 309 7.10 25.15 -12.69
C ASP A 309 6.86 25.10 -11.18
N PHE A 310 7.86 24.65 -10.44
CA PHE A 310 7.82 24.50 -8.98
C PHE A 310 8.87 25.40 -8.33
N VAL A 311 8.45 26.27 -7.41
CA VAL A 311 9.37 27.12 -6.65
C VAL A 311 9.98 26.30 -5.51
N VAL A 312 11.30 26.11 -5.54
CA VAL A 312 12.04 25.30 -4.56
C VAL A 312 12.60 26.16 -3.43
N ALA A 313 13.13 27.33 -3.77
CA ALA A 313 13.67 28.28 -2.81
C ALA A 313 13.56 29.70 -3.34
N LYS A 314 13.44 30.65 -2.43
CA LYS A 314 13.49 32.09 -2.68
C LYS A 314 14.71 32.66 -1.96
N TYR A 315 15.45 33.57 -2.59
CA TYR A 315 16.68 34.10 -1.99
C TYR A 315 16.87 35.59 -2.31
N ILE A 316 17.57 36.30 -1.42
CA ILE A 316 17.93 37.72 -1.56
C ILE A 316 19.39 37.93 -1.15
N GLY A 317 20.07 38.81 -1.89
CA GLY A 317 21.39 39.32 -1.51
C GLY A 317 22.58 38.46 -1.95
N PHE A 318 22.36 37.41 -2.76
CA PHE A 318 23.43 36.57 -3.29
C PHE A 318 22.97 35.78 -4.52
N LYS A 319 23.91 35.21 -5.29
CA LYS A 319 23.62 34.17 -6.29
C LYS A 319 23.90 32.79 -5.72
N ILE A 320 22.97 31.84 -5.93
CA ILE A 320 23.12 30.46 -5.46
C ILE A 320 24.32 29.80 -6.16
N ASN A 321 25.22 29.17 -5.38
CA ASN A 321 26.33 28.39 -5.92
C ASN A 321 25.80 27.21 -6.78
N PRO A 322 26.40 26.88 -7.94
CA PRO A 322 25.98 25.74 -8.76
C PRO A 322 25.82 24.41 -7.99
N ILE A 323 26.69 24.16 -7.00
CA ILE A 323 26.65 22.95 -6.17
C ILE A 323 25.45 23.00 -5.22
N ALA A 324 25.21 24.14 -4.57
CA ALA A 324 24.04 24.33 -3.71
C ALA A 324 22.73 24.24 -4.52
N LYS A 325 22.72 24.79 -5.74
CA LYS A 325 21.61 24.67 -6.70
C LYS A 325 21.32 23.21 -7.03
N PHE A 326 22.36 22.42 -7.32
CA PHE A 326 22.22 20.99 -7.60
C PHE A 326 21.55 20.23 -6.44
N PHE A 327 21.97 20.48 -5.19
CA PHE A 327 21.37 19.83 -4.02
C PHE A 327 19.93 20.28 -3.76
N LEU A 328 19.60 21.56 -3.95
CA LEU A 328 18.23 22.05 -3.82
C LEU A 328 17.30 21.41 -4.85
N ILE A 329 17.71 21.34 -6.11
CA ILE A 329 16.90 20.71 -7.18
C ILE A 329 16.68 19.21 -6.88
N ASN A 330 17.72 18.49 -6.46
CA ASN A 330 17.63 17.06 -6.15
C ASN A 330 17.00 16.74 -4.78
N SER A 331 16.65 17.77 -3.99
CA SER A 331 16.02 17.60 -2.68
C SER A 331 14.55 17.17 -2.78
N VAL A 332 13.89 17.47 -3.89
CA VAL A 332 12.48 17.14 -4.13
C VAL A 332 12.36 15.96 -5.08
N SER A 333 11.58 14.95 -4.70
CA SER A 333 11.19 13.87 -5.59
C SER A 333 9.77 14.13 -6.08
N PHE A 334 9.57 14.10 -7.40
CA PHE A 334 8.25 14.25 -8.02
C PHE A 334 7.66 12.88 -8.38
N GLY A 335 6.38 12.68 -8.11
CA GLY A 335 5.63 11.46 -8.44
C GLY A 335 4.50 11.73 -9.44
N LYS A 336 4.01 10.68 -10.11
CA LYS A 336 2.75 10.77 -10.86
C LYS A 336 1.63 11.15 -9.88
N GLY A 337 0.90 12.23 -10.17
CA GLY A 337 -0.31 12.54 -9.44
C GLY A 337 -1.32 11.40 -9.67
N ILE A 338 -1.74 10.74 -8.61
CA ILE A 338 -2.96 9.94 -8.65
C ILE A 338 -4.06 11.00 -8.55
N GLY A 339 -4.70 11.28 -9.69
CA GLY A 339 -5.94 12.04 -9.75
C GLY A 339 -7.08 11.19 -9.24
#